data_AF-A0A6P5Z2V8-F1
#
_entry.id   AF-A0A6P5Z2V8-F1
#
_cell.length_a   1.000
_cell.length_b   1.000
_cell.length_c   1.000
_cell.angle_alpha   90.00
_cell.angle_beta   90.00
_cell.angle_gamma   90.00
#
_symmetry.space_group_name_H-M   'P 1'
#
loop_
_entity.id
_entity.type
_entity.pdbx_description
1 polymer ?
#
loop_
_entity_poly.entity_id
_entity_poly.type
_entity_poly.pdbx_seq_one_letter_code
_entity_poly.pdbx_strand_id
1 'polypeptide(L)'
;MASSSTSNRGSGSWTAEQNKDFERALAVYDKDTPDRWYNVAKAVGGKTVEEVKRHYELLVEDVKHIESGQVPFPNYRSTDGNKRG
;
A
#
# COMPACT_ATOMS: atom_id res chain seq x y z
N MET A 1 -29.57 -17.69 22.49
CA MET A 1 -29.34 -16.76 21.36
C MET A 1 -27.95 -16.18 21.53
N ALA A 2 -26.93 -16.74 20.87
CA ALA A 2 -25.61 -16.12 20.81
C ALA A 2 -25.35 -15.91 19.33
N SER A 3 -25.59 -14.67 18.88
CA SER A 3 -25.44 -14.28 17.50
C SER A 3 -24.01 -14.53 17.06
N SER A 4 -23.88 -15.39 16.06
CA SER A 4 -22.66 -15.65 15.31
C SER A 4 -21.99 -14.32 15.01
N SER A 5 -20.80 -14.12 15.58
CA SER A 5 -19.89 -13.06 15.19
C SER A 5 -19.63 -13.22 13.70
N THR A 6 -20.36 -12.46 12.90
CA THR A 6 -20.11 -12.25 11.48
C THR A 6 -18.74 -11.63 11.38
N SER A 7 -17.70 -12.48 11.32
CA SER A 7 -16.38 -12.05 10.93
C SER A 7 -16.54 -11.37 9.57
N ASN A 8 -16.42 -10.05 9.59
CA ASN A 8 -16.41 -9.15 8.45
C ASN A 8 -15.19 -9.50 7.57
N ARG A 9 -15.26 -10.62 6.86
CA ARG A 9 -14.24 -11.06 5.90
C ARG A 9 -14.40 -10.37 4.54
N GLY A 10 -15.27 -9.37 4.45
CA GLY A 10 -15.60 -8.64 3.22
C GLY A 10 -14.86 -7.32 3.04
N SER A 11 -14.09 -6.81 4.02
CA SER A 11 -13.47 -5.46 3.91
C SER A 11 -12.07 -5.31 4.55
N GLY A 12 -11.32 -6.40 4.76
CA GLY A 12 -10.23 -6.38 5.76
C GLY A 12 -8.80 -6.11 5.30
N SER A 13 -8.39 -6.59 4.12
CA SER A 13 -6.98 -6.54 3.71
C SER A 13 -6.83 -6.37 2.19
N TRP A 14 -5.76 -5.72 1.76
CA TRP A 14 -5.39 -5.57 0.35
C TRP A 14 -4.61 -6.81 -0.08
N THR A 15 -5.05 -7.46 -1.16
CA THR A 15 -4.24 -8.52 -1.77
C THR A 15 -3.07 -7.91 -2.55
N ALA A 16 -2.03 -8.72 -2.80
CA ALA A 16 -0.91 -8.27 -3.63
C ALA A 16 -1.35 -7.88 -5.05
N GLU A 17 -2.35 -8.56 -5.60
CA GLU A 17 -2.94 -8.23 -6.90
C GLU A 17 -3.67 -6.89 -6.86
N GLN A 18 -4.54 -6.68 -5.87
CA GLN A 18 -5.24 -5.40 -5.69
C GLN A 18 -4.26 -4.24 -5.51
N ASN A 19 -3.17 -4.45 -4.75
CA ASN A 19 -2.16 -3.40 -4.56
C ASN A 19 -1.43 -3.07 -5.87
N LYS A 20 -1.07 -4.10 -6.66
CA LYS A 20 -0.49 -3.89 -7.99
C LYS A 20 -1.45 -3.13 -8.91
N ASP A 21 -2.74 -3.45 -8.86
CA ASP A 21 -3.75 -2.80 -9.70
C ASP A 21 -3.96 -1.35 -9.28
N PHE A 22 -3.92 -1.08 -7.98
CA PHE A 22 -3.94 0.25 -7.41
C PHE A 22 -2.74 1.09 -7.86
N GLU A 23 -1.52 0.58 -7.77
CA GLU A 23 -0.32 1.28 -8.24
C GLU A 23 -0.39 1.59 -9.74
N ARG A 24 -0.83 0.62 -10.56
CA ARG A 24 -1.04 0.86 -12.00
C ARG A 24 -2.12 1.92 -12.25
N ALA A 25 -3.22 1.90 -11.49
CA ALA A 25 -4.28 2.88 -11.60
C ALA A 25 -3.80 4.28 -11.19
N LEU A 26 -2.96 4.42 -10.16
CA LEU A 26 -2.37 5.73 -9.78
C LEU A 26 -1.46 6.31 -10.87
N ALA A 27 -0.80 5.46 -11.66
CA ALA A 27 0.03 5.89 -12.78
C ALA A 27 -0.80 6.38 -13.98
N VAL A 28 -2.02 5.85 -14.15
CA VAL A 28 -2.94 6.25 -15.22
C VAL A 28 -3.77 7.47 -14.82
N TYR A 29 -4.28 7.50 -13.59
CA TYR A 29 -5.12 8.56 -13.05
C TYR A 29 -4.28 9.44 -12.12
N ASP A 30 -3.70 10.49 -12.70
CA ASP A 30 -2.88 11.47 -11.98
C ASP A 30 -3.71 12.34 -11.02
N LYS A 31 -3.05 13.33 -10.40
CA LYS A 31 -3.67 14.22 -9.42
C LYS A 31 -4.71 15.18 -10.01
N ASP A 32 -4.63 15.45 -11.31
CA ASP A 32 -5.48 16.43 -12.01
C ASP A 32 -6.68 15.74 -12.69
N THR A 33 -6.70 14.40 -12.67
CA THR A 33 -7.80 13.57 -13.17
C THR A 33 -9.09 13.82 -12.38
N PRO A 34 -10.19 14.25 -13.04
CA PRO A 34 -11.51 14.34 -12.41
C PRO A 34 -11.97 12.97 -11.89
N ASP A 35 -12.62 12.95 -10.74
CA ASP A 35 -13.13 11.72 -10.11
C ASP A 35 -12.06 10.62 -9.94
N ARG A 36 -10.78 11.02 -9.79
CA ARG A 36 -9.62 10.13 -9.66
C ARG A 36 -9.89 8.89 -8.82
N TRP A 37 -10.38 9.09 -7.61
CA TRP A 37 -10.58 7.99 -6.65
C TRP A 37 -11.69 7.02 -7.05
N TYR A 38 -12.72 7.51 -7.75
CA TYR A 38 -13.76 6.66 -8.33
C TYR A 38 -13.17 5.79 -9.44
N ASN A 39 -12.37 6.38 -10.33
CA ASN A 39 -11.72 5.66 -11.42
C ASN A 39 -10.72 4.61 -10.91
N VAL A 40 -9.95 4.94 -9.88
CA VAL A 40 -9.03 4.00 -9.22
C VAL A 40 -9.79 2.86 -8.56
N ALA A 41 -10.84 3.14 -7.78
CA ALA A 41 -11.66 2.09 -7.16
C ALA A 41 -12.29 1.15 -8.19
N LYS A 42 -12.77 1.70 -9.30
CA LYS A 42 -13.29 0.93 -10.43
C LYS A 42 -12.22 0.04 -11.07
N ALA A 43 -10.98 0.53 -11.21
CA ALA A 43 -9.87 -0.21 -11.80
C ALA A 43 -9.35 -1.33 -10.90
N VAL A 44 -9.31 -1.11 -9.58
CA VAL A 44 -8.88 -2.11 -8.59
C VAL A 44 -9.91 -3.22 -8.43
N GLY A 45 -11.20 -2.88 -8.43
CA GLY A 45 -12.28 -3.82 -8.20
C GLY A 45 -12.36 -4.33 -6.76
N GLY A 46 -13.59 -4.44 -6.23
CA GLY A 46 -13.81 -4.96 -4.88
C GLY A 46 -13.25 -4.09 -3.74
N LYS A 47 -12.93 -2.82 -4.01
CA LYS A 47 -12.59 -1.79 -3.03
C LYS A 47 -13.48 -0.57 -3.21
N THR A 48 -13.87 0.08 -2.11
CA THR A 48 -14.61 1.34 -2.18
C THR A 48 -13.68 2.53 -2.39
N VAL A 49 -14.25 3.66 -2.78
CA VAL A 49 -13.52 4.93 -2.94
C VAL A 49 -12.83 5.33 -1.64
N GLU A 50 -13.48 5.13 -0.51
CA GLU A 50 -12.96 5.43 0.83
C GLU A 50 -11.80 4.51 1.21
N GLU A 51 -11.87 3.22 0.87
CA GLU A 51 -10.77 2.28 1.10
C GLU A 51 -9.55 2.62 0.25
N VAL A 52 -9.76 3.02 -1.01
CA VAL A 52 -8.69 3.47 -1.92
C VAL A 52 -8.03 4.75 -1.40
N LYS A 53 -8.81 5.75 -0.96
CA LYS A 53 -8.28 6.98 -0.39
C LYS A 53 -7.42 6.71 0.85
N ARG A 54 -7.93 5.89 1.78
CA ARG A 54 -7.19 5.50 2.99
C ARG A 54 -5.89 4.79 2.65
N HIS A 55 -5.91 3.88 1.68
CA HIS A 55 -4.71 3.16 1.24
C HIS A 55 -3.67 4.09 0.62
N TYR A 56 -4.12 5.09 -0.14
CA TYR A 56 -3.24 6.13 -0.67
C TYR A 56 -2.61 7.00 0.42
N GLU A 57 -3.37 7.39 1.44
CA GLU A 57 -2.86 8.18 2.57
C GLU A 57 -1.73 7.44 3.30
N LEU A 58 -1.91 6.14 3.55
CA LEU A 58 -0.88 5.27 4.15
C LEU A 58 0.37 5.19 3.25
N LEU A 59 0.20 5.01 1.94
CA LEU A 59 1.32 4.99 1.00
C LEU A 59 2.11 6.31 1.04
N VAL A 60 1.43 7.45 1.08
CA VAL A 60 2.07 8.77 1.18
C VAL A 60 2.82 8.92 2.50
N GLU A 61 2.25 8.43 3.60
CA GLU A 61 2.89 8.42 4.91
C GLU A 61 4.16 7.55 4.91
N ASP A 62 4.09 6.33 4.36
CA ASP A 62 5.24 5.43 4.26
C ASP A 62 6.38 6.05 3.43
N VAL A 63 6.06 6.67 2.28
CA VAL A 63 7.05 7.38 1.46
C VAL A 63 7.72 8.51 2.25
N LYS A 64 6.95 9.30 2.99
CA LYS A 64 7.51 10.36 3.85
C LYS A 64 8.43 9.81 4.94
N HIS A 65 8.08 8.67 5.55
CA HIS A 65 8.94 8.02 6.56
C HIS A 65 10.25 7.51 5.95
N ILE A 66 10.21 6.98 4.72
CA ILE A 66 11.40 6.56 3.98
C ILE A 66 12.28 7.77 3.66
N GLU A 67 11.71 8.84 3.11
CA GLU A 67 12.44 10.05 2.70
C GLU A 67 13.03 10.82 3.88
N SER A 68 12.37 10.81 5.04
CA SER A 68 12.88 11.43 6.27
C SER A 68 13.95 10.60 6.99
N GLY A 69 14.34 9.43 6.45
CA GLY A 69 15.34 8.56 7.04
C GLY A 69 14.87 7.86 8.32
N GLN A 70 13.55 7.80 8.56
CA GLN A 70 12.97 7.13 9.71
C GLN A 70 12.85 5.61 9.53
N VAL A 71 13.19 5.09 8.35
CA VAL A 71 13.29 3.64 8.12
C VAL A 71 14.73 3.20 8.38
N PRO A 72 14.97 2.32 9.37
CA PRO A 72 16.30 1.81 9.63
C PRO A 72 16.78 1.04 8.39
N PHE A 73 17.92 1.46 7.84
CA PHE A 73 18.57 0.70 6.77
C PHE A 73 18.86 -0.72 7.27
N PRO A 74 18.58 -1.75 6.46
CA PRO A 74 18.97 -3.10 6.82
C PRO A 74 20.48 -3.13 7.07
N ASN A 75 20.90 -3.72 8.19
CA ASN A 75 22.31 -3.87 8.50
C ASN A 75 22.92 -4.94 7.59
N TYR A 76 23.25 -4.56 6.36
CA TYR A 76 24.03 -5.36 5.43
C TYR A 76 25.47 -5.41 5.95
N ARG A 77 25.75 -6.22 6.97
CA ARG A 77 27.14 -6.49 7.37
C ARG A 77 27.87 -7.05 6.15
N SER A 78 28.65 -6.22 5.49
CA SER A 78 29.69 -6.66 4.58
C SER A 78 30.62 -7.55 5.40
N THR A 79 30.64 -8.83 5.07
CA THR A 79 31.72 -9.72 5.47
C THR A 79 32.97 -9.25 4.74
N ASP A 80 33.60 -8.20 5.27
CA ASP A 80 34.93 -7.81 4.84
C ASP A 80 35.86 -8.95 5.23
N GLY A 81 36.30 -9.69 4.21
CA GLY A 81 37.14 -10.86 4.35
C GLY A 81 38.45 -10.46 5.01
N ASN A 82 38.56 -10.76 6.30
CA ASN A 82 39.80 -10.73 7.07
C ASN A 82 40.79 -11.75 6.47
N LYS A 83 41.44 -11.41 5.35
CA LYS A 83 42.70 -12.01 4.93
C LYS A 83 43.82 -11.31 5.70
N ARG A 84 44.11 -11.83 6.90
CA ARG A 84 45.39 -11.58 7.57
C ARG A 84 46.44 -12.39 6.81
N GLY A 85 47.37 -11.68 6.16
CA GLY A 85 48.68 -12.22 5.81
C GLY A 85 49.59 -12.26 7.02
#